data_AF-A0A521D8M0-F1
#
_entry.id   AF-A0A521D8M0-F1
#
_cell.length_a   1.000
_cell.length_b   1.000
_cell.length_c   1.000
_cell.angle_alpha   90.00
_cell.angle_beta   90.00
_cell.angle_gamma   90.00
#
_symmetry.space_group_name_H-M   'P 1'
#
loop_
_entity.id
_entity.type
_entity.pdbx_description
1 polymer ?
#
loop_
_entity_poly.entity_id
_entity_poly.type
_entity_poly.pdbx_seq_one_letter_code
_entity_poly.pdbx_strand_id
1 'polypeptide(L)'
;MVKDIARFFARRIGAFFYKLVEQGEKHTIQKENQKLIQSSENCSPDLRINGRVKKFSGFEQAVIEKNVHIGDNVHIRAEGGLFIGENTHISRNFVCYTMNHDYEGKRLPIDDNDVYKPVHIGKNVWIGMNVVVAPGTVIEDGVIVGAGCTVAGHVPALSIIGSQKYRLLKKRDEEHYNRLEREGKYGGISGRPLSD
;
A
#
# COMPACT_ATOMS: atom_id res chain seq x y z
N MET A 1 41.24 11.44 -28.19
CA MET A 1 41.38 9.96 -28.21
C MET A 1 41.59 9.36 -26.82
N VAL A 2 42.76 9.49 -26.18
CA VAL A 2 43.02 8.87 -24.84
C VAL A 2 42.07 9.39 -23.74
N LYS A 3 41.83 10.72 -23.68
CA LYS A 3 40.90 11.33 -22.72
C LYS A 3 39.44 10.88 -22.93
N ASP A 4 39.06 10.57 -24.16
CA ASP A 4 37.70 10.15 -24.50
C ASP A 4 37.48 8.68 -24.14
N ILE A 5 38.51 7.83 -24.38
CA ILE A 5 38.54 6.44 -23.94
C ILE A 5 38.49 6.35 -22.41
N ALA A 6 39.31 7.14 -21.70
CA ALA A 6 39.29 7.18 -20.23
C ALA A 6 37.92 7.62 -19.67
N ARG A 7 37.28 8.64 -20.26
CA ARG A 7 35.92 9.08 -19.88
C ARG A 7 34.87 8.00 -20.12
N PHE A 8 34.99 7.24 -21.21
CA PHE A 8 34.07 6.13 -21.51
C PHE A 8 34.16 5.02 -20.46
N PHE A 9 35.37 4.58 -20.10
CA PHE A 9 35.57 3.56 -19.07
C PHE A 9 35.14 4.04 -17.68
N ALA A 10 35.46 5.28 -17.30
CA ALA A 10 35.04 5.85 -16.02
C ALA A 10 33.50 5.88 -15.87
N ARG A 11 32.75 6.24 -16.94
CA ARG A 11 31.29 6.19 -16.94
C ARG A 11 30.75 4.77 -16.76
N ARG A 12 31.36 3.79 -17.43
CA ARG A 12 30.94 2.37 -17.32
C ARG A 12 31.20 1.80 -15.93
N ILE A 13 32.38 2.07 -15.38
CA ILE A 13 32.74 1.65 -14.01
C ILE A 13 31.79 2.30 -13.01
N GLY A 14 31.56 3.61 -13.12
CA GLY A 14 30.60 4.33 -12.26
C GLY A 14 29.19 3.74 -12.33
N ALA A 15 28.68 3.45 -13.54
CA ALA A 15 27.36 2.83 -13.71
C ALA A 15 27.28 1.40 -13.14
N PHE A 16 28.38 0.64 -13.22
CA PHE A 16 28.46 -0.68 -12.61
C PHE A 16 28.45 -0.62 -11.08
N PHE A 17 29.29 0.23 -10.49
CA PHE A 17 29.30 0.47 -9.04
C PHE A 17 27.94 0.96 -8.52
N TYR A 18 27.31 1.89 -9.23
CA TYR A 18 25.96 2.37 -8.89
C TYR A 18 24.94 1.23 -8.83
N LYS A 19 24.92 0.34 -9.84
CA LYS A 19 24.02 -0.82 -9.84
C LYS A 19 24.29 -1.78 -8.68
N LEU A 20 25.56 -1.97 -8.30
CA LEU A 20 25.90 -2.80 -7.14
C LEU A 20 25.34 -2.22 -5.84
N VAL A 21 25.46 -0.90 -5.65
CA VAL A 21 24.88 -0.20 -4.49
C VAL A 21 23.36 -0.35 -4.48
N GLU A 22 22.68 -0.10 -5.61
CA GLU A 22 21.22 -0.27 -5.72
C GLU A 22 20.78 -1.71 -5.42
N GLN A 23 21.53 -2.72 -5.88
CA GLN A 23 21.24 -4.12 -5.58
C GLN A 23 21.41 -4.42 -4.09
N GLY A 24 22.47 -3.89 -3.47
CA GLY A 24 22.70 -4.02 -2.03
C GLY A 24 21.59 -3.38 -1.19
N GLU A 25 21.12 -2.20 -1.58
CA GLU A 25 19.98 -1.53 -0.93
C GLU A 25 18.69 -2.35 -1.08
N LYS A 26 18.37 -2.80 -2.30
CA LYS A 26 17.17 -3.63 -2.55
C LYS A 26 17.19 -4.91 -1.72
N HIS A 27 18.35 -5.56 -1.62
CA HIS A 27 18.50 -6.78 -0.81
C HIS A 27 18.30 -6.52 0.67
N THR A 28 18.83 -5.41 1.18
CA THR A 28 18.63 -4.99 2.58
C THR A 28 17.16 -4.74 2.87
N ILE A 29 16.48 -3.98 2.01
CA ILE A 29 15.05 -3.69 2.12
C ILE A 29 14.20 -4.97 2.10
N GLN A 30 14.52 -5.90 1.20
CA GLN A 30 13.81 -7.19 1.11
C GLN A 30 13.95 -8.00 2.40
N LYS A 31 15.15 -8.04 3.00
CA LYS A 31 15.38 -8.72 4.29
C LYS A 31 14.60 -8.07 5.42
N GLU A 32 14.56 -6.75 5.48
CA GLU A 32 13.79 -6.01 6.49
C GLU A 32 12.29 -6.28 6.36
N ASN A 33 11.76 -6.24 5.13
CA ASN A 33 10.36 -6.55 4.87
C ASN A 33 10.01 -8.00 5.25
N GLN A 34 10.88 -8.96 4.92
CA GLN A 34 10.68 -10.37 5.32
C GLN A 34 10.64 -10.53 6.83
N LYS A 35 11.54 -9.88 7.57
CA LYS A 35 11.54 -9.90 9.04
C LYS A 35 10.26 -9.30 9.61
N LEU A 36 9.79 -8.17 9.05
CA LEU A 36 8.53 -7.56 9.47
C LEU A 36 7.38 -8.54 9.26
N ILE A 37 7.22 -9.10 8.06
CA ILE A 37 6.15 -10.07 7.75
C ILE A 37 6.20 -11.28 8.68
N GLN A 38 7.38 -11.86 8.90
CA GLN A 38 7.58 -13.01 9.79
C GLN A 38 7.31 -12.71 11.27
N SER A 39 7.31 -11.44 11.67
CA SER A 39 7.03 -11.04 13.05
C SER A 39 5.54 -10.95 13.39
N SER A 40 4.64 -11.07 12.41
CA SER A 40 3.19 -11.04 12.63
C SER A 40 2.54 -12.41 12.42
N GLU A 41 1.67 -12.79 13.35
CA GLU A 41 0.81 -13.97 13.25
C GLU A 41 -0.47 -13.69 12.45
N ASN A 42 -0.79 -12.41 12.23
CA ASN A 42 -2.04 -11.93 11.64
C ASN A 42 -1.90 -11.53 10.16
N CYS A 43 -0.69 -11.59 9.63
CA CYS A 43 -0.40 -11.26 8.23
C CYS A 43 -0.05 -12.52 7.46
N SER A 44 -0.58 -12.64 6.24
CA SER A 44 -0.27 -13.74 5.36
C SER A 44 1.24 -13.78 5.04
N PRO A 45 1.89 -14.95 5.09
CA PRO A 45 3.31 -15.08 4.77
C PRO A 45 3.64 -14.74 3.30
N ASP A 46 2.62 -14.67 2.43
CA ASP A 46 2.77 -14.28 1.03
C ASP A 46 2.56 -12.78 0.77
N LEU A 47 2.38 -11.96 1.82
CA LEU A 47 2.35 -10.49 1.73
C LEU A 47 3.60 -9.98 1.01
N ARG A 48 3.41 -9.14 -0.02
CA ARG A 48 4.51 -8.56 -0.80
C ARG A 48 4.63 -7.08 -0.53
N ILE A 49 5.77 -6.65 0.01
CA ILE A 49 6.12 -5.24 0.16
C ILE A 49 7.26 -4.90 -0.81
N ASN A 50 6.92 -4.14 -1.85
CA ASN A 50 7.76 -3.80 -2.99
C ASN A 50 8.49 -2.47 -2.77
N GLY A 51 9.34 -2.41 -1.74
CA GLY A 51 10.16 -1.24 -1.43
C GLY A 51 10.28 -0.96 0.07
N ARG A 52 10.72 0.25 0.39
CA ARG A 52 10.92 0.73 1.76
C ARG A 52 9.59 0.95 2.46
N VAL A 53 9.50 0.44 3.68
CA VAL A 53 8.47 0.85 4.63
C VAL A 53 9.02 2.04 5.41
N LYS A 54 8.51 3.24 5.15
CA LYS A 54 8.97 4.44 5.87
C LYS A 54 8.51 4.42 7.32
N LYS A 55 7.29 3.95 7.55
CA LYS A 55 6.71 3.72 8.88
C LYS A 55 5.63 2.65 8.76
N PHE A 56 5.64 1.68 9.66
CA PHE A 56 4.50 0.80 9.92
C PHE A 56 4.49 0.52 11.41
N SER A 57 3.72 1.29 12.18
CA SER A 57 3.48 1.04 13.60
C SER A 57 2.10 0.45 13.81
N GLY A 58 1.93 -0.24 14.94
CA GLY A 58 0.74 -1.03 15.22
C GLY A 58 0.56 -2.21 14.25
N PHE A 59 1.68 -2.79 13.83
CA PHE A 59 1.69 -3.89 12.85
C PHE A 59 1.03 -5.15 13.42
N GLU A 60 1.15 -5.35 14.73
CA GLU A 60 0.53 -6.43 15.49
C GLU A 60 -1.01 -6.33 15.54
N GLN A 61 -1.59 -5.13 15.39
CA GLN A 61 -3.04 -4.93 15.22
C GLN A 61 -3.49 -5.00 13.75
N ALA A 62 -2.56 -5.17 12.81
CA ALA A 62 -2.89 -5.28 11.40
C ALA A 62 -3.18 -6.74 11.01
N VAL A 63 -4.29 -6.94 10.30
CA VAL A 63 -4.64 -8.20 9.64
C VAL A 63 -4.52 -7.97 8.14
N ILE A 64 -3.63 -8.72 7.49
CA ILE A 64 -3.36 -8.59 6.06
C ILE A 64 -3.47 -9.96 5.42
N GLU A 65 -4.45 -10.13 4.53
CA GLU A 65 -4.74 -11.42 3.93
C GLU A 65 -3.82 -11.74 2.73
N LYS A 66 -4.15 -12.82 2.02
CA LYS A 66 -3.33 -13.40 0.95
C LYS A 66 -3.23 -12.51 -0.27
N ASN A 67 -2.13 -12.64 -0.99
CA ASN A 67 -1.87 -11.93 -2.25
C ASN A 67 -2.08 -10.41 -2.14
N VAL A 68 -1.73 -9.82 -1.00
CA VAL A 68 -1.69 -8.37 -0.84
C VAL A 68 -0.33 -7.84 -1.32
N HIS A 69 -0.37 -6.77 -2.11
CA HIS A 69 0.83 -6.09 -2.63
C HIS A 69 0.86 -4.65 -2.13
N ILE A 70 1.92 -4.27 -1.46
CA ILE A 70 2.14 -2.91 -0.95
C ILE A 70 3.36 -2.32 -1.67
N GLY A 71 3.22 -1.09 -2.17
CA GLY A 71 4.27 -0.39 -2.89
C GLY A 71 5.41 0.13 -2.02
N ASP A 72 6.35 0.83 -2.67
CA ASP A 72 7.47 1.54 -2.02
C ASP A 72 6.99 2.78 -1.24
N ASN A 73 7.77 3.13 -0.21
CA ASN A 73 7.69 4.35 0.58
C ASN A 73 6.33 4.56 1.26
N VAL A 74 5.78 3.51 1.87
CA VAL A 74 4.50 3.60 2.60
C VAL A 74 4.67 4.11 4.03
N HIS A 75 3.62 4.76 4.52
CA HIS A 75 3.51 5.23 5.90
C HIS A 75 2.18 4.75 6.49
N ILE A 76 2.24 3.83 7.45
CA ILE A 76 1.07 3.22 8.07
C ILE A 76 1.16 3.37 9.59
N ARG A 77 0.09 3.91 10.18
CA ARG A 77 -0.16 3.99 11.62
C ARG A 77 -1.40 3.15 11.92
N ALA A 78 -1.20 1.88 12.26
CA ALA A 78 -2.25 0.87 12.40
C ALA A 78 -2.65 0.57 13.86
N GLU A 79 -2.25 1.40 14.82
CA GLU A 79 -2.49 1.17 16.24
C GLU A 79 -3.99 1.07 16.61
N GLY A 80 -4.87 1.70 15.82
CA GLY A 80 -6.33 1.60 15.98
C GLY A 80 -6.97 0.41 15.26
N GLY A 81 -6.17 -0.44 14.62
CA GLY A 81 -6.60 -1.61 13.85
C GLY A 81 -6.66 -1.35 12.34
N LEU A 82 -6.05 -2.23 11.55
CA LEU A 82 -6.05 -2.18 10.09
C LEU A 82 -6.38 -3.55 9.52
N PHE A 83 -7.41 -3.63 8.68
CA PHE A 83 -7.72 -4.83 7.89
C PHE A 83 -7.48 -4.57 6.40
N ILE A 84 -6.78 -5.48 5.72
CA ILE A 84 -6.61 -5.48 4.27
C ILE A 84 -6.96 -6.87 3.72
N GLY A 85 -8.04 -6.93 2.94
CA GLY A 85 -8.55 -8.17 2.36
C GLY A 85 -7.71 -8.73 1.21
N GLU A 86 -7.98 -9.98 0.85
CA GLU A 86 -7.24 -10.72 -0.18
C GLU A 86 -7.15 -9.98 -1.52
N ASN A 87 -6.07 -10.22 -2.27
CA ASN A 87 -5.89 -9.73 -3.64
C ASN A 87 -5.93 -8.20 -3.78
N THR A 88 -5.66 -7.46 -2.70
CA THR A 88 -5.63 -6.00 -2.70
C THR A 88 -4.24 -5.47 -3.07
N HIS A 89 -4.22 -4.49 -3.97
CA HIS A 89 -3.00 -3.89 -4.51
C HIS A 89 -2.92 -2.40 -4.15
N ILE A 90 -1.88 -2.04 -3.42
CA ILE A 90 -1.61 -0.70 -2.94
C ILE A 90 -0.33 -0.18 -3.59
N SER A 91 -0.45 0.96 -4.28
CA SER A 91 0.68 1.57 -4.97
C SER A 91 1.61 2.33 -4.03
N ARG A 92 2.60 3.02 -4.61
CA ARG A 92 3.67 3.74 -3.89
C ARG A 92 3.14 4.95 -3.12
N ASN A 93 3.88 5.36 -2.08
CA ASN A 93 3.59 6.53 -1.26
C ASN A 93 2.19 6.50 -0.62
N PHE A 94 1.70 5.32 -0.30
CA PHE A 94 0.45 5.15 0.42
C PHE A 94 0.60 5.59 1.87
N VAL A 95 -0.39 6.34 2.35
CA VAL A 95 -0.47 6.79 3.74
C VAL A 95 -1.78 6.31 4.34
N CYS A 96 -1.71 5.65 5.49
CA CYS A 96 -2.89 5.20 6.23
C CYS A 96 -2.75 5.52 7.72
N TYR A 97 -3.77 6.16 8.27
CA TYR A 97 -3.89 6.42 9.69
C TYR A 97 -5.15 5.74 10.23
N THR A 98 -4.99 5.02 11.33
CA THR A 98 -6.08 4.44 12.15
C THR A 98 -6.23 5.18 13.48
N MET A 99 -5.47 6.25 13.66
CA MET A 99 -5.49 7.12 14.82
C MET A 99 -5.45 8.58 14.39
N ASN A 100 -5.96 9.46 15.23
CA ASN A 100 -5.76 10.90 15.13
C ASN A 100 -5.59 11.47 16.53
N HIS A 101 -5.07 12.69 16.63
CA HIS A 101 -5.06 13.40 17.89
C HIS A 101 -6.47 13.84 18.28
N ASP A 102 -6.75 13.88 19.59
CA ASP A 102 -8.01 14.38 20.12
C ASP A 102 -8.04 15.92 20.11
N TYR A 103 -8.81 16.50 19.19
CA TYR A 103 -9.01 17.96 19.11
C TYR A 103 -10.10 18.45 20.08
N GLU A 104 -10.88 17.54 20.69
CA GLU A 104 -11.84 17.82 21.75
C GLU A 104 -11.20 17.66 23.14
N GLY A 105 -9.89 17.40 23.18
CA GLY A 105 -9.08 17.33 24.38
C GLY A 105 -8.94 18.67 25.12
N LYS A 106 -8.04 18.69 26.10
CA LYS A 106 -7.92 19.80 27.06
C LYS A 106 -7.07 20.98 26.56
N ARG A 107 -6.47 20.89 25.37
CA ARG A 107 -5.53 21.89 24.83
C ARG A 107 -5.74 22.12 23.33
N LEU A 108 -5.35 23.30 22.87
CA LEU A 108 -5.31 23.66 21.44
C LEU A 108 -3.86 23.63 20.91
N PRO A 109 -3.62 23.23 19.64
CA PRO A 109 -4.65 22.74 18.70
C PRO A 109 -5.15 21.32 19.03
N ILE A 110 -4.39 20.57 19.85
CA ILE A 110 -4.66 19.20 20.33
C ILE A 110 -3.93 19.02 21.67
N ASP A 111 -4.29 18.00 22.46
CA ASP A 111 -3.50 17.54 23.62
C ASP A 111 -2.72 16.24 23.33
N ASP A 112 -2.32 15.52 24.38
CA ASP A 112 -1.55 14.27 24.31
C ASP A 112 -2.41 13.00 24.23
N ASN A 113 -3.74 13.14 24.08
CA ASN A 113 -4.64 12.02 23.86
C ASN A 113 -4.83 11.73 22.36
N ASP A 114 -4.96 10.44 22.04
CA ASP A 114 -5.23 9.96 20.69
C ASP A 114 -6.62 9.29 20.62
N VAL A 115 -7.30 9.47 19.49
CA VAL A 115 -8.54 8.80 19.12
C VAL A 115 -8.25 7.73 18.08
N TYR A 116 -8.63 6.49 18.40
CA TYR A 116 -8.41 5.32 17.55
C TYR A 116 -9.68 4.98 16.78
N LYS A 117 -9.58 4.84 15.46
CA LYS A 117 -10.67 4.42 14.58
C LYS A 117 -10.13 3.45 13.53
N PRO A 118 -10.54 2.17 13.54
CA PRO A 118 -9.99 1.16 12.64
C PRO A 118 -10.25 1.51 11.18
N VAL A 119 -9.35 1.07 10.30
CA VAL A 119 -9.52 1.17 8.85
C VAL A 119 -9.76 -0.23 8.27
N HIS A 120 -10.77 -0.33 7.42
CA HIS A 120 -11.10 -1.57 6.70
C HIS A 120 -10.94 -1.36 5.19
N ILE A 121 -10.10 -2.17 4.57
CA ILE A 121 -9.91 -2.23 3.13
C ILE A 121 -10.28 -3.64 2.69
N GLY A 122 -11.33 -3.78 1.89
CA GLY A 122 -11.85 -5.06 1.43
C GLY A 122 -10.92 -5.79 0.47
N LYS A 123 -11.42 -6.86 -0.14
CA LYS A 123 -10.68 -7.66 -1.12
C LYS A 123 -10.75 -7.06 -2.52
N ASN A 124 -9.80 -7.43 -3.37
CA ASN A 124 -9.71 -7.00 -4.78
C ASN A 124 -9.66 -5.47 -4.96
N VAL A 125 -9.23 -4.72 -3.93
CA VAL A 125 -9.16 -3.26 -3.98
C VAL A 125 -7.89 -2.83 -4.70
N TRP A 126 -7.98 -1.79 -5.52
CA TRP A 126 -6.81 -1.17 -6.14
C TRP A 126 -6.63 0.27 -5.68
N ILE A 127 -5.58 0.53 -4.89
CA ILE A 127 -5.23 1.85 -4.38
C ILE A 127 -4.10 2.45 -5.23
N GLY A 128 -4.39 3.58 -5.87
CA GLY A 128 -3.44 4.35 -6.66
C GLY A 128 -2.30 4.97 -5.85
N MET A 129 -1.31 5.51 -6.56
CA MET A 129 -0.14 6.15 -5.95
C MET A 129 -0.52 7.44 -5.22
N ASN A 130 0.20 7.77 -4.14
CA ASN A 130 -0.02 8.98 -3.33
C ASN A 130 -1.44 9.09 -2.75
N VAL A 131 -2.04 7.96 -2.34
CA VAL A 131 -3.34 7.96 -1.68
C VAL A 131 -3.17 8.06 -0.17
N VAL A 132 -4.03 8.85 0.48
CA VAL A 132 -4.16 8.96 1.94
C VAL A 132 -5.49 8.36 2.37
N VAL A 133 -5.48 7.46 3.36
CA VAL A 133 -6.68 6.90 4.00
C VAL A 133 -6.75 7.40 5.44
N ALA A 134 -7.88 8.02 5.80
CA ALA A 134 -8.12 8.60 7.11
C ALA A 134 -8.66 7.56 8.12
N PRO A 135 -8.57 7.83 9.44
CA PRO A 135 -9.08 6.94 10.48
C PRO A 135 -10.58 6.67 10.34
N GLY A 136 -11.02 5.44 10.61
CA GLY A 136 -12.42 5.04 10.53
C GLY A 136 -12.95 4.78 9.11
N THR A 137 -12.07 4.80 8.11
CA THR A 137 -12.46 4.60 6.71
C THR A 137 -12.77 3.14 6.43
N VAL A 138 -13.87 2.91 5.69
CA VAL A 138 -14.27 1.59 5.17
C VAL A 138 -14.28 1.67 3.65
N ILE A 139 -13.42 0.89 3.01
CA ILE A 139 -13.38 0.70 1.56
C ILE A 139 -13.82 -0.73 1.30
N GLU A 140 -14.98 -0.91 0.67
CA GLU A 140 -15.52 -2.23 0.38
C GLU A 140 -14.84 -2.89 -0.83
N ASP A 141 -15.26 -4.13 -1.13
CA ASP A 141 -14.65 -5.00 -2.11
C ASP A 141 -14.64 -4.43 -3.53
N GLY A 142 -13.55 -4.68 -4.25
CA GLY A 142 -13.40 -4.37 -5.67
C GLY A 142 -13.30 -2.87 -6.00
N VAL A 143 -13.20 -2.00 -4.99
CA VAL A 143 -13.05 -0.55 -5.18
C VAL A 143 -11.74 -0.21 -5.88
N ILE A 144 -11.77 0.81 -6.74
CA ILE A 144 -10.58 1.43 -7.32
C ILE A 144 -10.47 2.88 -6.84
N VAL A 145 -9.35 3.19 -6.18
CA VAL A 145 -9.01 4.54 -5.74
C VAL A 145 -7.95 5.12 -6.68
N GLY A 146 -8.30 6.20 -7.38
CA GLY A 146 -7.38 6.90 -8.26
C GLY A 146 -6.18 7.49 -7.51
N ALA A 147 -5.07 7.72 -8.23
CA ALA A 147 -3.88 8.32 -7.65
C ALA A 147 -4.16 9.72 -7.08
N GLY A 148 -3.52 10.05 -5.95
CA GLY A 148 -3.64 11.37 -5.30
C GLY A 148 -4.95 11.60 -4.54
N CYS A 149 -5.75 10.57 -4.25
CA CYS A 149 -6.97 10.72 -3.46
C CYS A 149 -6.69 10.79 -1.95
N THR A 150 -7.49 11.57 -1.24
CA THR A 150 -7.70 11.41 0.21
C THR A 150 -9.06 10.76 0.42
N VAL A 151 -9.09 9.63 1.13
CA VAL A 151 -10.28 8.83 1.36
C VAL A 151 -10.62 8.81 2.85
N ALA A 152 -11.87 9.14 3.16
CA ALA A 152 -12.44 9.22 4.50
C ALA A 152 -13.93 8.79 4.44
N GLY A 153 -14.39 8.07 5.46
CA GLY A 153 -15.77 7.58 5.53
C GLY A 153 -15.95 6.23 4.83
N HIS A 154 -17.10 6.03 4.18
CA HIS A 154 -17.45 4.76 3.53
C HIS A 154 -17.40 4.86 2.01
N VAL A 155 -16.73 3.91 1.36
CA VAL A 155 -16.68 3.77 -0.11
C VAL A 155 -17.34 2.45 -0.49
N PRO A 156 -18.53 2.49 -1.13
CA PRO A 156 -19.27 1.28 -1.48
C PRO A 156 -18.54 0.38 -2.48
N ALA A 157 -18.85 -0.90 -2.44
CA ALA A 157 -18.24 -1.94 -3.28
C ALA A 157 -18.30 -1.57 -4.77
N LEU A 158 -17.28 -2.01 -5.52
CA LEU A 158 -17.17 -1.83 -6.98
C LEU A 158 -17.10 -0.36 -7.45
N SER A 159 -16.95 0.59 -6.54
CA SER A 159 -16.83 2.01 -6.87
C SER A 159 -15.47 2.34 -7.49
N ILE A 160 -15.44 3.32 -8.39
CA ILE A 160 -14.20 3.92 -8.91
C ILE A 160 -14.20 5.42 -8.56
N ILE A 161 -13.26 5.84 -7.71
CA ILE A 161 -13.16 7.21 -7.18
C ILE A 161 -11.86 7.90 -7.61
N GLY A 162 -11.86 9.24 -7.70
CA GLY A 162 -10.71 10.07 -8.15
C GLY A 162 -10.47 11.35 -7.32
N SER A 163 -9.40 12.09 -7.63
CA SER A 163 -8.79 13.09 -6.73
C SER A 163 -9.48 14.46 -6.61
N GLN A 164 -10.54 14.75 -7.37
CA GLN A 164 -11.39 15.91 -7.09
C GLN A 164 -12.66 15.48 -6.33
N LYS A 165 -12.67 15.78 -5.01
CA LYS A 165 -13.75 15.55 -4.02
C LYS A 165 -14.68 14.38 -4.36
N TYR A 166 -14.34 13.17 -3.92
CA TYR A 166 -15.24 11.98 -3.89
C TYR A 166 -16.18 11.85 -5.09
N ARG A 167 -15.73 12.20 -6.30
CA ARG A 167 -16.57 12.03 -7.48
C ARG A 167 -16.53 10.56 -7.84
N LEU A 168 -17.61 9.83 -7.55
CA LEU A 168 -17.84 8.53 -8.18
C LEU A 168 -17.76 8.74 -9.69
N LEU A 169 -16.72 8.18 -10.31
CA LEU A 169 -16.49 8.34 -11.74
C LEU A 169 -17.40 7.40 -12.52
N LYS A 170 -17.47 6.15 -12.05
CA LYS A 170 -18.32 5.08 -12.54
C LYS A 170 -18.31 3.92 -11.55
N LYS A 171 -19.19 2.95 -11.75
CA LYS A 171 -19.10 1.62 -11.13
C LYS A 171 -18.37 0.66 -12.05
N ARG A 172 -17.75 -0.38 -11.49
CA ARG A 172 -17.31 -1.54 -12.28
C ARG A 172 -18.53 -2.29 -12.81
N ASP A 173 -18.33 -3.03 -13.89
CA ASP A 173 -19.28 -4.03 -14.36
C ASP A 173 -19.32 -5.18 -13.35
N GLU A 174 -20.48 -5.35 -12.71
CA GLU A 174 -20.71 -6.32 -11.64
C GLU A 174 -20.72 -7.76 -12.15
N GLU A 175 -21.30 -8.03 -13.32
CA GLU A 175 -21.30 -9.38 -13.91
C GLU A 175 -19.89 -9.80 -14.29
N HIS A 176 -19.14 -8.89 -14.89
CA HIS A 176 -17.73 -9.10 -15.20
C HIS A 176 -16.91 -9.41 -13.95
N TYR A 177 -17.09 -8.63 -12.87
CA TYR A 177 -16.41 -8.85 -11.59
C TYR A 177 -16.75 -10.21 -10.98
N ASN A 178 -18.05 -10.50 -10.82
CA ASN A 178 -18.52 -11.74 -10.22
C ASN A 178 -18.11 -12.99 -11.01
N ARG A 179 -17.97 -12.88 -12.34
CA ARG A 179 -17.42 -13.96 -13.16
C ARG A 179 -15.94 -14.22 -12.83
N LEU A 180 -15.10 -13.19 -12.81
CA LEU A 180 -13.67 -13.35 -12.51
C LEU A 180 -13.43 -13.88 -11.10
N GLU A 181 -14.21 -13.42 -10.12
CA GLU A 181 -14.17 -13.91 -8.75
C GLU A 181 -14.49 -15.42 -8.68
N ARG A 182 -15.59 -15.85 -9.32
CA ARG A 182 -15.97 -17.28 -9.37
C ARG A 182 -14.93 -18.15 -10.07
N GLU A 183 -14.25 -17.59 -11.07
CA GLU A 183 -13.18 -18.28 -11.81
C GLU A 183 -11.82 -18.20 -11.10
N GLY A 184 -11.70 -17.49 -9.96
CA GLY A 184 -10.45 -17.32 -9.23
C GLY A 184 -9.37 -16.56 -10.01
N LYS A 185 -9.75 -15.71 -10.96
CA LYS A 185 -8.83 -15.02 -11.87
C LYS A 185 -8.26 -13.74 -11.25
N TYR A 186 -7.33 -13.92 -10.31
CA TYR A 186 -6.67 -12.83 -9.61
C TYR A 186 -5.33 -12.44 -10.26
N GLY A 187 -5.00 -11.15 -10.15
CA GLY A 187 -3.70 -10.64 -10.52
C GLY A 187 -2.70 -10.76 -9.38
N GLY A 188 -1.49 -11.22 -9.67
CA GLY A 188 -0.30 -11.12 -8.84
C GLY A 188 0.55 -9.90 -9.22
N ILE A 189 1.87 -10.06 -9.24
CA ILE A 189 2.81 -8.95 -9.46
C ILE A 189 2.53 -8.25 -10.79
N SER A 190 2.19 -6.95 -10.72
CA SER A 190 1.81 -6.13 -11.88
C SER A 190 0.63 -6.69 -12.69
N GLY A 191 -0.31 -7.38 -12.03
CA GLY A 191 -1.52 -7.91 -12.66
C GLY A 191 -1.29 -9.15 -13.52
N ARG A 192 -0.09 -9.75 -13.50
CA ARG A 192 0.16 -11.06 -14.12
C ARG A 192 -0.70 -12.11 -13.40
N PRO A 193 -1.17 -13.17 -14.07
CA PRO A 193 -1.89 -14.24 -13.39
C PRO A 193 -1.11 -14.74 -12.18
N LEU A 194 -1.80 -15.02 -11.07
CA LEU A 194 -1.24 -15.91 -10.06
C LEU A 194 -0.98 -17.23 -10.77
N SER A 195 0.28 -17.58 -10.96
CA SER A 195 0.66 -18.85 -11.60
C SER A 195 0.04 -20.00 -10.81
N ASP A 196 -0.49 -21.01 -11.53
CA ASP A 196 -0.72 -22.35 -11.00
C ASP A 196 0.55 -22.92 -10.34
#